data_AF-K1URA3-F1
#
_entry.id   AF-K1URA3-F1
#
_cell.length_a   1.000
_cell.length_b   1.000
_cell.length_c   1.000
_cell.angle_alpha   90.00
_cell.angle_beta   90.00
_cell.angle_gamma   90.00
#
_symmetry.space_group_name_H-M   'P 1'
#
loop_
_entity.id
_entity.type
_entity.pdbx_description
1 polymer ?
#
loop_
_entity_poly.entity_id
_entity_poly.type
_entity_poly.pdbx_seq_one_letter_code
_entity_poly.pdbx_strand_id
1 'polypeptide(L)'
;MSVALIIVVVFGISSVGGVIEVMNHATSMPGYFSLTHTFDVLKQQTGDYGPLTIFSTLAWGLGYFGMPHVLLRFMAINDSKKLKVSRRVATVWVVISLAVAIFIGVVGLAMTKNNVIDPLADPETVIVVIANLLAKADPLAAMVGGLIIAGILASTMSTADSQLLAASSA
;
A
#
# COMPACT_ATOMS: atom_id res chain seq x y z
N MET A 1 3.36 -10.65 5.96
CA MET A 1 2.77 -9.46 5.31
C MET A 1 2.33 -9.70 3.87
N SER A 2 3.16 -10.18 2.94
CA SER A 2 2.73 -10.37 1.54
C SER A 2 1.52 -11.31 1.38
N VAL A 3 1.51 -12.43 2.10
CA VAL A 3 0.37 -13.36 2.12
C VAL A 3 -0.89 -12.69 2.67
N ALA A 4 -0.75 -11.87 3.73
CA ALA A 4 -1.85 -11.10 4.31
C ALA A 4 -2.45 -10.12 3.30
N LEU A 5 -1.62 -9.41 2.53
CA LEU A 5 -2.10 -8.49 1.48
C LEU A 5 -2.87 -9.23 0.38
N ILE A 6 -2.41 -10.41 -0.04
CA ILE A 6 -3.11 -11.23 -1.03
C ILE A 6 -4.50 -11.63 -0.51
N ILE A 7 -4.59 -12.07 0.74
CA ILE A 7 -5.87 -12.46 1.34
C ILE A 7 -6.83 -11.28 1.41
N VAL A 8 -6.37 -10.10 1.84
CA VAL A 8 -7.17 -8.87 1.89
C VAL A 8 -7.73 -8.53 0.51
N VAL A 9 -6.89 -8.59 -0.53
CA VAL A 9 -7.28 -8.32 -1.91
C VAL A 9 -8.34 -9.33 -2.39
N VAL A 10 -8.08 -10.63 -2.22
CA VAL A 10 -8.99 -11.69 -2.68
C VAL A 10 -10.33 -11.59 -1.97
N PHE A 11 -10.31 -11.40 -0.65
CA PHE A 11 -11.53 -11.23 0.15
C PHE A 11 -12.31 -9.99 -0.26
N GLY A 12 -11.64 -8.84 -0.43
CA GLY A 12 -12.28 -7.60 -0.86
C GLY A 12 -12.95 -7.74 -2.23
N ILE A 13 -12.26 -8.33 -3.21
CA ILE A 13 -12.82 -8.60 -4.54
C ILE A 13 -14.05 -9.52 -4.45
N SER A 14 -13.96 -10.60 -3.67
CA SER A 14 -15.08 -11.53 -3.51
C SER A 14 -16.30 -10.88 -2.85
N SER A 15 -16.08 -9.94 -1.94
CA SER A 15 -17.16 -9.24 -1.21
C SER A 15 -17.89 -8.21 -2.08
N VAL A 16 -17.23 -7.68 -3.11
CA VAL A 16 -17.80 -6.67 -4.04
C VAL A 16 -18.59 -7.34 -5.18
N GLY A 17 -18.45 -8.65 -5.40
CA GLY A 17 -19.09 -9.38 -6.49
C GLY A 17 -18.15 -9.70 -7.67
N GLY A 18 -16.84 -9.50 -7.52
CA GLY A 18 -15.82 -9.91 -8.48
C GLY A 18 -14.96 -8.78 -9.05
N VAL A 19 -13.94 -9.15 -9.83
CA VAL A 19 -12.92 -8.22 -10.38
C VAL A 19 -13.54 -7.22 -11.35
N ILE A 20 -14.57 -7.63 -12.09
CA ILE A 20 -15.25 -6.80 -13.09
C ILE A 20 -15.94 -5.62 -12.42
N GLU A 21 -16.58 -5.85 -11.28
CA GLU A 21 -17.29 -4.78 -10.57
C GLU A 21 -16.31 -3.77 -9.97
N VAL A 22 -15.21 -4.24 -9.35
CA VAL A 22 -14.12 -3.38 -8.89
C VAL A 22 -13.56 -2.52 -10.04
N MET A 23 -13.40 -3.11 -11.23
CA MET A 23 -12.91 -2.41 -12.40
C MET A 23 -13.92 -1.39 -12.95
N ASN A 24 -15.22 -1.70 -12.95
CA ASN A 24 -16.28 -0.78 -13.32
C ASN A 24 -16.29 0.46 -12.40
N HIS A 25 -16.16 0.24 -11.08
CA HIS A 25 -16.03 1.34 -10.12
C HIS A 25 -14.75 2.15 -10.35
N ALA A 26 -13.64 1.50 -10.65
CA ALA A 26 -12.38 2.17 -10.97
C ALA A 26 -12.49 3.08 -12.21
N THR A 27 -13.13 2.59 -13.28
CA THR A 27 -13.31 3.34 -14.53
C THR A 27 -14.38 4.42 -14.43
N SER A 28 -15.34 4.28 -13.53
CA SER A 28 -16.38 5.30 -13.27
C SER A 28 -15.83 6.57 -12.61
N MET A 29 -14.61 6.54 -12.07
CA MET A 29 -13.95 7.70 -11.48
C MET A 29 -13.28 8.57 -12.56
N PRO A 30 -13.79 9.79 -12.82
CA PRO A 30 -13.23 10.64 -13.85
C PRO A 30 -11.78 11.02 -13.48
N GLY A 31 -10.86 10.76 -14.40
CA GLY A 31 -9.45 11.11 -14.23
C GLY A 31 -8.61 10.12 -13.41
N TYR A 32 -9.17 9.05 -12.83
CA TYR A 32 -8.39 8.10 -12.01
C TYR A 32 -7.25 7.40 -12.78
N PHE A 33 -7.47 7.12 -14.07
CA PHE A 33 -6.45 6.58 -14.97
C PHE A 33 -5.72 7.65 -15.80
N SER A 34 -6.02 8.94 -15.58
CA SER A 34 -5.33 10.01 -16.29
C SER A 34 -3.97 10.28 -15.67
N LEU A 35 -2.99 10.60 -16.51
CA LEU A 35 -1.67 11.03 -16.05
C LEU A 35 -1.66 12.50 -15.59
N THR A 36 -2.67 13.28 -15.97
CA THR A 36 -2.72 14.75 -15.81
C THR A 36 -3.87 15.24 -14.93
N HIS A 37 -4.74 14.34 -14.47
CA HIS A 37 -5.81 14.67 -13.55
C HIS A 37 -5.79 13.67 -12.40
N THR A 38 -6.03 14.13 -11.18
CA THR A 38 -6.24 13.27 -10.02
C THR A 38 -7.68 13.38 -9.55
N PHE A 39 -8.21 12.29 -8.99
CA PHE A 39 -9.54 12.30 -8.40
C PHE A 39 -9.42 12.28 -6.88
N ASP A 40 -9.89 13.34 -6.23
CA ASP A 40 -9.99 13.38 -4.77
C ASP A 40 -11.30 12.69 -4.35
N VAL A 41 -11.18 11.50 -3.77
CA VAL A 41 -12.30 10.67 -3.34
C VAL A 41 -13.12 11.29 -2.20
N LEU A 42 -12.53 12.16 -1.38
CA LEU A 42 -13.20 12.82 -0.26
C LEU A 42 -13.97 14.07 -0.72
N LYS A 43 -13.41 14.81 -1.69
CA LYS A 43 -14.03 16.03 -2.23
C LYS A 43 -14.91 15.79 -3.46
N GLN A 44 -14.87 14.57 -4.04
CA GLN A 44 -15.53 14.21 -5.29
C GLN A 44 -15.22 15.17 -6.45
N GLN A 45 -13.99 15.69 -6.47
CA GLN A 45 -13.53 16.67 -7.46
C GLN A 45 -12.29 16.16 -8.18
N THR A 46 -12.21 16.46 -9.47
CA THR A 46 -11.01 16.26 -10.28
C THR A 46 -10.07 17.44 -10.05
N GLY A 47 -8.88 17.18 -9.53
CA GLY A 47 -7.79 18.15 -9.44
C GLY A 47 -6.88 18.06 -10.67
N ASP A 48 -6.34 19.19 -11.10
CA ASP A 48 -5.31 19.21 -12.15
C ASP A 48 -3.98 18.73 -11.57
N TYR A 49 -3.43 17.69 -12.20
CA TYR A 49 -2.12 17.14 -11.90
C TYR A 49 -1.09 17.75 -12.85
N GLY A 50 -0.79 19.03 -12.61
CA GLY A 50 0.11 19.81 -13.45
C GLY A 50 1.58 19.34 -13.37
N PRO A 51 2.43 19.84 -14.29
CA PRO A 51 3.85 19.49 -14.34
C PRO A 51 4.59 19.73 -13.01
N LEU A 52 4.24 20.80 -12.28
CA LEU A 52 4.83 21.13 -11.00
C LEU A 52 4.60 20.03 -9.95
N THR A 53 3.39 19.46 -9.88
CA THR A 53 3.05 18.38 -8.94
C THR A 53 3.78 17.09 -9.30
N ILE A 54 3.90 16.80 -10.60
CA ILE A 54 4.67 15.64 -11.09
C ILE A 54 6.15 15.75 -10.67
N PHE A 55 6.80 16.88 -10.96
CA PHE A 55 8.20 17.06 -10.58
C PHE A 55 8.41 17.07 -9.05
N SER A 56 7.47 17.67 -8.31
CA SER A 56 7.50 17.68 -6.84
C SER A 56 7.42 16.27 -6.24
N THR A 57 6.52 15.42 -6.75
CA THR A 57 6.39 14.03 -6.27
C THR A 57 7.57 13.15 -6.70
N LEU A 58 8.13 13.38 -7.89
CA LEU A 58 9.36 12.71 -8.33
C LEU A 58 10.57 13.08 -7.45
N ALA A 59 10.63 14.31 -6.94
CA ALA A 59 11.70 14.75 -6.04
C ALA A 59 11.71 13.96 -4.72
N TRP A 60 10.55 13.48 -4.25
CA TRP A 60 10.47 12.60 -3.08
C TRP A 60 11.22 11.28 -3.29
N GLY A 61 11.12 10.70 -4.51
CA GLY A 61 11.87 9.51 -4.90
C GLY A 61 13.38 9.71 -4.94
N LEU A 62 13.85 10.93 -5.22
CA LEU A 62 15.28 11.26 -5.18
C LEU A 62 15.83 11.33 -3.74
N GLY A 63 15.00 11.74 -2.78
CA GLY A 63 15.39 11.78 -1.35
C GLY A 63 15.69 10.39 -0.77
N TYR A 64 15.11 9.32 -1.33
CA TYR A 64 15.31 7.95 -0.85
C TYR A 64 16.78 7.48 -0.96
N PHE A 65 17.54 7.97 -1.94
CA PHE A 65 18.94 7.57 -2.17
C PHE A 65 19.91 8.02 -1.07
N GLY A 66 19.50 8.93 -0.18
CA GLY A 66 20.33 9.46 0.91
C GLY A 66 20.01 8.89 2.29
N MET A 67 19.02 8.02 2.43
CA MET A 67 18.57 7.59 3.76
C MET A 67 19.58 6.62 4.41
N PRO A 68 20.13 6.95 5.59
CA PRO A 68 21.24 6.19 6.19
C PRO A 68 20.86 4.74 6.48
N HIS A 69 19.62 4.47 6.87
CA HIS A 69 19.14 3.11 7.15
C HIS A 69 19.18 2.17 5.92
N VAL A 70 19.08 2.71 4.70
CA VAL A 70 19.21 1.94 3.46
C VAL A 70 20.68 1.80 3.06
N LEU A 71 21.43 2.91 3.12
CA LEU A 71 22.84 2.95 2.73
C LEU A 71 23.71 2.04 3.60
N LEU A 72 23.49 2.04 4.91
CA LEU A 72 24.22 1.16 5.85
C LEU A 72 24.05 -0.32 5.51
N ARG A 73 22.86 -0.74 5.04
CA ARG A 73 22.61 -2.13 4.61
C ARG A 73 23.35 -2.49 3.33
N PHE A 74 23.52 -1.55 2.40
CA PHE A 74 24.33 -1.78 1.21
C PHE A 74 25.83 -1.75 1.52
N MET A 75 26.27 -0.94 2.49
CA MET A 75 27.66 -0.88 2.95
C MET A 75 28.10 -2.14 3.70
N ALA A 76 27.18 -2.81 4.40
CA ALA A 76 27.45 -4.06 5.11
C ALA A 76 27.56 -5.30 4.19
N ILE A 77 27.48 -5.14 2.87
CA ILE A 77 27.56 -6.27 1.92
C ILE A 77 29.01 -6.74 1.76
N ASN A 78 29.24 -8.04 2.02
CA ASN A 78 30.56 -8.67 1.97
C ASN A 78 31.19 -8.77 0.56
N ASP A 79 30.39 -8.75 -0.51
CA ASP A 79 30.88 -8.86 -1.89
C ASP A 79 30.20 -7.83 -2.80
N SER A 80 31.00 -6.95 -3.41
CA SER A 80 30.53 -5.89 -4.30
C SER A 80 29.78 -6.43 -5.52
N LYS A 81 30.02 -7.68 -5.95
CA LYS A 81 29.27 -8.32 -7.03
C LYS A 81 27.80 -8.56 -6.66
N LYS A 82 27.50 -8.74 -5.36
CA LYS A 82 26.13 -8.94 -4.85
C LYS A 82 25.30 -7.66 -4.83
N LEU A 83 25.91 -6.48 -4.90
CA LEU A 83 25.21 -5.20 -4.92
C LEU A 83 24.21 -5.09 -6.08
N LYS A 84 24.58 -5.58 -7.28
CA LYS A 84 23.70 -5.54 -8.45
C LYS A 84 22.44 -6.36 -8.24
N VAL A 85 22.57 -7.55 -7.64
CA VAL A 85 21.44 -8.44 -7.35
C VAL A 85 20.58 -7.84 -6.24
N SER A 86 21.19 -7.41 -5.14
CA SER A 86 20.50 -6.82 -3.99
C SER A 86 19.62 -5.63 -4.40
N ARG A 87 20.16 -4.70 -5.20
CA ARG A 87 19.40 -3.56 -5.73
C ARG A 87 18.20 -3.99 -6.58
N ARG A 88 18.39 -4.96 -7.49
CA ARG A 88 17.28 -5.45 -8.34
C ARG A 88 16.17 -6.07 -7.51
N VAL A 89 16.51 -6.92 -6.54
CA VAL A 89 15.51 -7.55 -5.66
C VAL A 89 14.75 -6.48 -4.86
N ALA A 90 15.46 -5.52 -4.27
CA ALA A 90 14.84 -4.43 -3.52
C ALA A 90 13.89 -3.59 -4.40
N THR A 91 14.34 -3.14 -5.58
CA THR A 91 13.52 -2.31 -6.46
C THR A 91 12.30 -3.07 -7.00
N VAL A 92 12.46 -4.32 -7.45
CA VAL A 92 11.35 -5.14 -7.95
C VAL A 92 10.30 -5.33 -6.86
N TRP A 93 10.74 -5.59 -5.63
CA TRP A 93 9.82 -5.78 -4.50
C TRP A 93 9.08 -4.49 -4.13
N VAL A 94 9.75 -3.34 -4.15
CA VAL A 94 9.11 -2.04 -3.92
C VAL A 94 8.00 -1.79 -4.94
N VAL A 95 8.28 -1.98 -6.23
CA VAL A 95 7.28 -1.79 -7.31
C VAL A 95 6.06 -2.70 -7.11
N ILE A 96 6.29 -3.99 -6.82
CA ILE A 96 5.20 -4.94 -6.54
C ILE A 96 4.39 -4.49 -5.33
N SER A 97 5.06 -4.11 -4.23
CA SER A 97 4.37 -3.74 -2.99
C SER A 97 3.52 -2.47 -3.14
N LEU A 98 4.01 -1.46 -3.86
CA LEU A 98 3.27 -0.24 -4.15
C LEU A 98 2.07 -0.49 -5.08
N ALA A 99 2.25 -1.33 -6.11
CA ALA A 99 1.15 -1.71 -6.99
C ALA A 99 0.01 -2.42 -6.22
N VAL A 100 0.36 -3.34 -5.32
CA VAL A 100 -0.61 -4.01 -4.45
C VAL A 100 -1.30 -3.02 -3.50
N ALA A 101 -0.56 -2.06 -2.93
CA ALA A 101 -1.13 -1.05 -2.05
C ALA A 101 -2.18 -0.17 -2.77
N ILE A 102 -1.88 0.28 -3.98
CA ILE A 102 -2.84 1.03 -4.83
C ILE A 102 -4.08 0.18 -5.09
N PHE A 103 -3.88 -1.09 -5.46
CA PHE A 103 -4.98 -1.99 -5.77
C PHE A 103 -5.90 -2.24 -4.55
N ILE A 104 -5.34 -2.38 -3.35
CA ILE A 104 -6.12 -2.49 -2.11
C ILE A 104 -6.96 -1.23 -1.88
N GLY A 105 -6.41 -0.05 -2.15
CA GLY A 105 -7.15 1.22 -2.06
C GLY A 105 -8.35 1.25 -3.01
N VAL A 106 -8.17 0.81 -4.27
CA VAL A 106 -9.27 0.69 -5.26
C VAL A 106 -10.34 -0.29 -4.78
N VAL A 107 -9.93 -1.47 -4.32
CA VAL A 107 -10.84 -2.50 -3.81
C VAL A 107 -11.63 -1.99 -2.60
N GLY A 108 -10.97 -1.34 -1.64
CA GLY A 108 -11.63 -0.78 -0.47
C GLY A 108 -12.64 0.31 -0.82
N LEU A 109 -12.33 1.16 -1.80
CA LEU A 109 -13.27 2.16 -2.28
C LEU A 109 -14.50 1.52 -2.95
N ALA A 110 -14.30 0.47 -3.76
CA ALA A 110 -15.40 -0.28 -4.35
C ALA A 110 -16.27 -0.96 -3.27
N MET A 111 -15.66 -1.47 -2.20
CA MET A 111 -16.38 -2.00 -1.04
C MET A 111 -17.25 -0.94 -0.34
N THR A 112 -16.76 0.30 -0.20
CA THR A 112 -17.56 1.40 0.35
C THR A 112 -18.74 1.75 -0.56
N LYS A 113 -18.52 1.80 -1.88
CA LYS A 113 -19.56 2.11 -2.88
C LYS A 113 -20.68 1.05 -2.91
N ASN A 114 -20.33 -0.22 -2.72
CA ASN A 114 -21.28 -1.33 -2.69
C ASN A 114 -21.90 -1.58 -1.30
N ASN A 115 -21.76 -0.65 -0.34
CA ASN A 115 -22.26 -0.75 1.03
C ASN A 115 -21.77 -2.01 1.78
N VAL A 116 -20.61 -2.55 1.40
CA VAL A 116 -19.97 -3.66 2.13
C VAL A 116 -19.30 -3.14 3.40
N ILE A 117 -18.73 -1.93 3.32
CA ILE A 117 -18.08 -1.23 4.43
C ILE A 117 -18.62 0.20 4.51
N ASP A 118 -18.77 0.72 5.72
CA ASP A 118 -19.17 2.12 5.91
C ASP A 118 -18.12 3.08 5.32
N PRO A 119 -18.50 4.31 4.93
CA PRO A 119 -17.55 5.34 4.53
C PRO A 119 -16.45 5.55 5.58
N LEU A 120 -15.20 5.39 5.17
CA LEU A 120 -14.06 5.55 6.08
C LEU A 120 -13.84 7.04 6.38
N ALA A 121 -13.81 7.37 7.68
CA ALA A 121 -13.38 8.70 8.14
C ALA A 121 -11.90 8.95 7.84
N ASP A 122 -11.08 7.89 7.89
CA ASP A 122 -9.67 7.91 7.54
C ASP A 122 -9.37 6.83 6.48
N PRO A 123 -9.10 7.21 5.21
CA PRO A 123 -8.79 6.28 4.13
C PRO A 123 -7.58 5.37 4.40
N GLU A 124 -6.65 5.76 5.26
CA GLU A 124 -5.47 4.95 5.59
C GLU A 124 -5.83 3.67 6.37
N THR A 125 -7.01 3.65 7.01
CA THR A 125 -7.47 2.53 7.83
C THR A 125 -8.12 1.40 7.03
N VAL A 126 -8.17 1.50 5.69
CA VAL A 126 -8.86 0.56 4.80
C VAL A 126 -8.46 -0.90 5.03
N ILE A 127 -7.16 -1.19 5.20
CA ILE A 127 -6.66 -2.55 5.42
C ILE A 127 -7.15 -3.09 6.77
N VAL A 128 -7.18 -2.24 7.80
CA VAL A 128 -7.62 -2.61 9.15
C VAL A 128 -9.13 -2.87 9.18
N VAL A 129 -9.92 -2.05 8.49
CA VAL A 129 -11.37 -2.25 8.36
C VAL A 129 -11.67 -3.56 7.63
N ILE A 130 -10.99 -3.82 6.50
CA ILE A 130 -11.17 -5.08 5.75
C ILE A 130 -10.75 -6.29 6.60
N ALA A 131 -9.63 -6.21 7.33
CA ALA A 131 -9.19 -7.28 8.21
C ALA A 131 -10.17 -7.55 9.37
N ASN A 132 -10.78 -6.51 9.94
CA ASN A 132 -11.81 -6.65 10.96
C ASN A 132 -13.10 -7.26 10.41
N LEU A 133 -13.48 -6.95 9.17
CA LEU A 133 -14.63 -7.58 8.53
C LEU A 133 -14.38 -9.04 8.19
N LEU A 134 -13.18 -9.36 7.68
CA LEU A 134 -12.74 -10.74 7.50
C LEU A 134 -12.82 -11.50 8.82
N ALA A 135 -12.42 -10.86 9.92
CA ALA A 135 -12.43 -11.51 11.23
C ALA A 135 -13.84 -11.82 11.77
N LYS A 136 -14.87 -11.12 11.28
CA LYS A 136 -16.27 -11.36 11.66
C LYS A 136 -16.97 -12.42 10.80
N ALA A 137 -16.37 -12.82 9.67
CA ALA A 137 -17.03 -13.69 8.70
C ALA A 137 -17.14 -15.15 9.16
N ASP A 138 -16.06 -15.73 9.70
CA ASP A 138 -15.99 -17.13 10.14
C ASP A 138 -14.85 -17.32 11.16
N PRO A 139 -14.90 -18.29 12.09
CA PRO A 139 -13.82 -18.55 13.05
C PRO A 139 -12.44 -18.76 12.43
N LEU A 140 -12.34 -19.39 11.26
CA LEU A 140 -11.05 -19.54 10.56
C LEU A 140 -10.58 -18.19 10.01
N ALA A 141 -11.50 -17.41 9.46
CA ALA A 141 -11.22 -16.06 8.97
C ALA A 141 -10.86 -15.08 10.10
N ALA A 142 -11.37 -15.29 11.32
CA ALA A 142 -10.98 -14.56 12.54
C ALA A 142 -9.49 -14.70 12.86
N MET A 143 -8.95 -15.92 12.77
CA MET A 143 -7.51 -16.15 12.97
C MET A 143 -6.67 -15.43 11.92
N VAL A 144 -7.13 -15.46 10.67
CA VAL A 144 -6.43 -14.79 9.55
C VAL A 144 -6.49 -13.27 9.69
N GLY A 145 -7.64 -12.70 10.05
CA GLY A 145 -7.81 -11.28 10.34
C GLY A 145 -6.90 -10.81 11.48
N GLY A 146 -6.84 -11.58 12.57
CA GLY A 146 -5.91 -11.32 13.67
C GLY A 146 -4.44 -11.37 13.24
N LEU A 147 -4.06 -12.32 12.39
CA LEU A 147 -2.70 -12.43 11.84
C LEU A 147 -2.34 -11.27 10.91
N ILE A 148 -3.30 -10.77 10.13
CA ILE A 148 -3.12 -9.57 9.30
C ILE A 148 -2.81 -8.36 10.19
N ILE A 149 -3.62 -8.11 11.22
CA ILE A 149 -3.43 -6.98 12.14
C ILE A 149 -2.11 -7.10 12.89
N ALA A 150 -1.79 -8.30 13.42
CA ALA A 150 -0.50 -8.56 14.06
C ALA A 150 0.68 -8.31 13.10
N GLY A 151 0.53 -8.69 11.83
CA GLY A 151 1.51 -8.41 10.80
C GLY A 151 1.71 -6.91 10.54
N ILE A 152 0.63 -6.12 10.51
CA ILE A 152 0.70 -4.66 10.35
C ILE A 152 1.55 -4.07 11.48
N LEU A 153 1.24 -4.43 12.73
CA LEU A 153 2.00 -3.99 13.91
C LEU A 153 3.47 -4.46 13.87
N ALA A 154 3.73 -5.70 13.44
CA ALA A 154 5.09 -6.21 13.31
C ALA A 154 5.90 -5.43 12.26
N SER A 155 5.26 -5.03 11.15
CA SER A 155 5.91 -4.27 10.07
C SER A 155 6.25 -2.84 10.47
N THR A 156 5.37 -2.17 11.23
CA THR A 156 5.61 -0.82 11.74
C THR A 156 6.70 -0.84 12.81
N MET A 157 6.69 -1.83 13.71
CA MET A 157 7.74 -1.99 14.73
C MET A 157 9.13 -2.27 14.10
N SER A 158 9.21 -3.12 13.07
CA SER A 158 10.49 -3.36 12.36
C SER A 158 11.04 -2.11 11.64
N THR A 159 10.14 -1.27 11.12
CA THR A 159 10.53 0.00 10.51
C THR A 159 10.99 1.00 11.57
N ALA A 160 10.26 1.11 12.69
CA ALA A 160 10.62 1.97 13.81
C ALA A 160 11.99 1.59 14.39
N ASP A 161 12.26 0.30 14.60
CA ASP A 161 13.56 -0.20 15.06
C ASP A 161 14.70 0.21 14.11
N SER A 162 14.49 0.09 12.80
CA SER A 162 15.49 0.52 11.80
C SER A 162 15.77 2.03 11.84
N GLN A 163 14.77 2.87 12.14
CA GLN A 163 14.95 4.32 12.29
C GLN A 163 15.59 4.69 13.64
N LEU A 164 15.24 3.98 14.72
CA LEU A 164 15.85 4.17 16.04
C LEU A 164 17.34 3.83 16.02
N LEU A 165 17.71 2.72 15.39
CA LEU A 165 19.12 2.35 15.20
C LEU A 165 19.89 3.45 14.45
N ALA A 166 19.32 3.97 13.36
CA ALA A 166 19.92 5.07 12.61
C ALA A 166 20.10 6.33 13.49
N ALA A 167 19.09 6.69 14.29
CA ALA A 167 19.16 7.84 15.20
C ALA A 167 20.15 7.67 16.36
N SER A 168 20.29 6.45 16.91
CA SER A 168 21.24 6.14 17.98
C SER A 168 22.69 6.02 17.52
N SER A 169 22.91 5.78 16.23
CA SER A 169 24.24 5.62 15.62
C SER A 169 24.87 6.94 15.16
N ALA A 170 24.10 8.03 15.19
CA ALA A 170 24.55 9.40 14.94
C ALA A 170 25.06 10.04 16.24
#